data_AF-A0A7K4IH98-F1
#
_entry.id   AF-A0A7K4IH98-F1
#
_cell.length_a   1.000
_cell.length_b   1.000
_cell.length_c   1.000
_cell.angle_alpha   90.00
_cell.angle_beta   90.00
_cell.angle_gamma   90.00
#
_symmetry.space_group_name_H-M   'P 1'
#
loop_
_entity.id
_entity.type
_entity.pdbx_description
1 polymer ?
#
loop_
_entity_poly.entity_id
_entity_poly.type
_entity_poly.pdbx_seq_one_letter_code
_entity_poly.pdbx_strand_id
1 'polypeptide(L)' 'MNHPIEAKQRGAYYTYSRVAEFLVRWAVRTDEDLVMDPSFGEGVFLDAVLQKLGSRASVGNRLFGVEIEKNTYEVVV' A
#
# COMPACT_ATOMS: atom_id res chain seq x y z
N MET A 1 -7.52 -18.67 9.02
CA MET A 1 -8.40 -18.10 7.97
C MET A 1 -9.35 -17.15 8.66
N ASN A 2 -9.15 -15.84 8.52
CA ASN A 2 -10.09 -14.87 9.07
C ASN A 2 -11.39 -14.96 8.26
N HIS A 3 -12.52 -15.06 8.94
CA HIS A 3 -13.82 -15.17 8.27
C HIS A 3 -14.13 -13.82 7.60
N PRO A 4 -14.66 -13.76 6.36
CA PRO A 4 -14.91 -12.49 5.65
C PRO A 4 -15.76 -11.47 6.43
N ILE A 5 -16.55 -11.93 7.40
CA ILE A 5 -17.32 -11.10 8.32
C ILE A 5 -16.42 -10.34 9.30
N GLU A 6 -15.42 -11.00 9.87
CA GLU A 6 -14.47 -10.41 10.83
C GLU A 6 -13.58 -9.36 10.16
N ALA A 7 -13.16 -9.60 8.91
CA ALA A 7 -12.42 -8.61 8.12
C ALA A 7 -13.26 -7.35 7.88
N LYS A 8 -14.52 -7.51 7.46
CA LYS A 8 -15.44 -6.39 7.25
C LYS A 8 -15.76 -5.63 8.54
N GLN A 9 -15.94 -6.33 9.66
CA GLN A 9 -16.17 -5.71 10.97
C GLN A 9 -14.99 -4.84 11.43
N ARG A 10 -13.76 -5.19 11.03
CA ARG A 10 -12.55 -4.39 11.26
C ARG A 10 -12.33 -3.30 10.21
N GLY A 11 -13.26 -3.10 9.29
CA GLY A 11 -13.16 -2.08 8.25
C GLY A 11 -12.17 -2.44 7.13
N ALA A 12 -11.78 -3.71 6.98
CA ALA A 12 -10.95 -4.13 5.87
C ALA A 12 -11.77 -4.12 4.57
N TYR A 13 -11.58 -3.08 3.76
CA TYR A 13 -12.11 -2.96 2.41
C TYR A 13 -10.96 -3.07 1.42
N TYR A 14 -10.99 -4.12 0.60
CA TYR A 14 -9.91 -4.43 -0.33
C TYR A 14 -9.99 -3.52 -1.55
N THR A 15 -8.89 -2.84 -1.85
CA THR A 15 -8.76 -1.98 -3.03
C THR A 15 -8.25 -2.82 -4.20
N TYR A 16 -8.96 -2.83 -5.32
CA TYR A 16 -8.48 -3.47 -6.54
C TYR A 16 -7.21 -2.78 -7.06
N SER A 17 -6.22 -3.56 -7.49
CA SER A 17 -4.93 -3.06 -7.98
C SER A 17 -5.07 -1.96 -9.04
N ARG A 18 -6.00 -2.13 -10.00
CA ARG A 18 -6.25 -1.14 -11.06
C ARG A 18 -6.68 0.23 -10.52
N VAL A 19 -7.40 0.27 -9.40
CA VAL A 19 -7.79 1.52 -8.74
C VAL A 19 -6.57 2.16 -8.07
N ALA A 20 -5.77 1.38 -7.35
CA ALA A 20 -4.54 1.86 -6.72
C ALA A 20 -3.56 2.41 -7.76
N GLU A 21 -3.31 1.67 -8.84
CA GLU A 21 -2.48 2.10 -9.96
C GLU A 21 -2.99 3.41 -10.59
N PHE A 22 -4.30 3.54 -10.78
CA PHE A 22 -4.90 4.77 -11.30
C PHE A 22 -4.63 5.96 -10.37
N LEU A 23 -4.88 5.79 -9.06
CA LEU A 23 -4.66 6.83 -8.06
C LEU A 23 -3.18 7.19 -7.92
N VAL A 24 -2.28 6.20 -7.90
CA VAL A 24 -0.83 6.44 -7.85
C VAL A 24 -0.32 7.15 -9.10
N ARG A 25 -0.79 6.77 -10.30
CA ARG A 25 -0.44 7.50 -11.53
C ARG A 25 -0.88 8.97 -11.48
N TRP A 26 -2.01 9.24 -10.85
CA TRP A 26 -2.53 10.60 -10.66
C TRP A 26 -1.78 11.38 -9.57
N ALA A 27 -1.53 10.77 -8.41
CA ALA A 27 -0.98 11.43 -7.22
C ALA A 27 0.55 11.59 -7.25
N VAL A 28 1.28 10.57 -7.69
CA VAL A 28 2.75 10.55 -7.71
C VAL A 28 3.26 11.11 -9.04
N ARG A 29 4.08 12.15 -8.97
CA ARG A 29 4.54 12.93 -10.13
C ARG A 29 6.01 12.70 -10.42
N THR A 30 6.84 12.57 -9.39
CA THR A 30 8.29 12.32 -9.54
C THR A 30 8.77 11.24 -8.56
N ASP A 31 10.01 10.79 -8.75
CA ASP A 31 10.72 9.88 -7.84
C ASP A 31 11.19 10.57 -6.53
N GLU A 32 11.08 11.89 -6.47
CA GLU A 32 11.37 12.72 -5.30
C GLU A 32 10.15 12.95 -4.39
N ASP A 33 8.95 12.52 -4.81
CA ASP A 33 7.75 12.64 -3.98
C ASP A 33 7.85 11.76 -2.72
N LEU A 34 7.46 12.33 -1.58
CA LEU A 34 7.27 11.59 -0.33
C LEU A 34 5.88 10.97 -0.31
N VAL A 35 5.81 9.64 -0.23
CA VAL A 35 4.57 8.88 -0.29
C VAL A 35 4.39 8.07 0.98
N MET A 36 3.19 8.13 1.56
CA MET A 36 2.82 7.37 2.76
C MET A 36 1.47 6.71 2.57
N ASP A 37 1.39 5.41 2.88
CA ASP A 37 0.13 4.70 3.12
C ASP A 37 0.02 4.41 4.64
N PRO A 38 -0.78 5.19 5.39
CA PRO A 38 -0.86 5.08 6.86
C PRO A 38 -1.68 3.87 7.35
N SER A 39 -2.25 3.09 6.44
CA SER A 39 -3.05 1.91 6.74
C SER A 39 -2.94 0.92 5.58
N PHE A 40 -1.72 0.46 5.32
CA PHE A 40 -1.41 -0.16 4.02
C PHE A 40 -2.12 -1.47 3.76
N GLY A 41 -2.62 -2.17 4.79
CA GLY A 41 -3.34 -3.43 4.61
C GLY A 41 -2.53 -4.44 3.82
N GLU A 42 -3.01 -4.84 2.64
CA GLU A 42 -2.30 -5.76 1.74
C GLU A 42 -1.19 -5.10 0.90
N GLY A 43 -0.89 -3.81 1.10
CA GLY A 43 0.24 -3.11 0.47
C GLY A 43 -0.01 -2.62 -0.95
N VAL A 44 -1.24 -2.71 -1.47
CA VAL A 44 -1.58 -2.45 -2.87
C VAL A 44 -1.17 -1.06 -3.39
N PHE A 45 -1.20 -0.01 -2.56
CA PHE A 45 -0.69 1.31 -2.96
C PHE A 45 0.83 1.38 -2.97
N LEU A 46 1.52 0.71 -2.03
CA LEU A 46 2.98 0.64 -2.00
C LEU A 46 3.50 -0.09 -3.25
N ASP A 47 2.86 -1.20 -3.61
CA ASP A 47 3.16 -1.95 -4.83
C ASP A 47 2.97 -1.10 -6.08
N ALA A 48 1.86 -0.37 -6.17
CA ALA A 48 1.59 0.52 -7.30
C ALA A 48 2.63 1.65 -7.41
N VAL A 49 3.13 2.17 -6.29
CA VAL A 49 4.23 3.17 -6.29
C VAL A 49 5.52 2.55 -6.81
N LEU A 50 5.88 1.37 -6.34
CA LEU A 50 7.06 0.65 -6.81
C LEU A 50 6.94 0.34 -8.31
N GLN A 51 5.82 -0.20 -8.78
CA GLN A 51 5.60 -0.45 -10.21
C GLN A 51 5.78 0.82 -11.07
N LYS A 52 5.40 1.99 -10.57
CA LYS A 52 5.55 3.28 -11.28
C LYS A 52 6.98 3.82 -11.23
N LEU A 53 7.64 3.77 -10.07
CA LEU A 53 8.93 4.43 -9.81
C LEU A 53 10.14 3.48 -9.86
N GLY A 54 9.90 2.18 -9.98
CA GLY A 54 10.91 1.13 -10.04
C GLY A 54 11.00 0.29 -8.77
N SER A 55 12.17 0.29 -8.13
CA SER A 55 12.43 -0.60 -6.99
C SER A 55 12.46 0.16 -5.68
N ARG A 56 12.50 -0.57 -4.56
CA ARG A 56 12.77 0.00 -3.23
C ARG A 56 14.06 0.84 -3.22
N ALA A 57 15.08 0.43 -3.99
CA ALA A 57 16.32 1.18 -4.13
C ALA A 57 16.12 2.51 -4.87
N SER A 58 15.19 2.58 -5.82
CA SER A 58 14.86 3.79 -6.59
C SER A 58 14.16 4.84 -5.72
N VAL A 59 13.26 4.40 -4.83
CA VAL A 59 12.48 5.31 -3.95
C VAL A 59 13.19 5.62 -2.62
N GLY A 60 14.19 4.82 -2.24
CA GLY A 60 14.97 5.02 -1.01
C GLY A 60 14.07 5.19 0.23
N ASN A 61 14.32 6.25 1.00
CA ASN A 61 13.59 6.58 2.22
C ASN A 61 12.35 7.47 1.97
N ARG A 62 11.77 7.44 0.77
CA ARG A 62 10.62 8.30 0.41
C ARG A 62 9.28 7.57 0.34
N LEU A 63 9.27 6.26 0.55
CA LEU A 63 8.06 5.43 0.56
C LEU A 63 7.85 4.81 1.94
N PHE A 64 6.73 5.16 2.58
CA PHE A 64 6.39 4.78 3.95
C PHE A 64 5.07 4.01 4.00
N GLY A 65 5.00 3.03 4.88
CA GLY A 65 3.78 2.28 5.18
C GLY A 65 3.62 2.14 6.70
N VAL A 66 2.40 2.32 7.20
CA VAL A 66 2.03 1.96 8.58
C VAL A 66 0.87 0.96 8.53
N GLU A 67 0.95 -0.07 9.35
CA GLU A 67 -0.15 -1.03 9.58
C GLU A 67 -0.22 -1.34 11.08
N ILE A 68 -1.42 -1.36 11.63
CA ILE A 68 -1.67 -1.56 13.06
C ILE A 68 -1.94 -3.04 13.38
N GLU A 69 -2.48 -3.80 12.44
CA GLU A 69 -2.75 -5.22 12.61
C GLU A 69 -1.48 -6.02 12.35
N LYS A 70 -0.96 -6.63 13.41
CA LYS A 70 0.33 -7.31 13.41
C LYS A 70 0.43 -8.41 12.36
N ASN A 71 -0.59 -9.24 12.19
CA ASN A 71 -0.49 -10.35 11.22
C ASN A 71 -0.43 -9.83 9.79
N THR A 72 -1.19 -8.79 9.48
CA THR A 72 -1.21 -8.11 8.18
C THR A 72 0.16 -7.49 7.90
N TYR A 73 0.75 -6.81 8.89
CA TYR A 73 2.09 -6.25 8.79
C TYR A 73 3.14 -7.34 8.48
N GLU A 74 3.15 -8.43 9.24
CA GLU A 74 4.14 -9.52 9.12
C GLU A 74 4.04 -10.33 7.82
N VAL A 75 2.90 -10.29 7.12
CA VAL A 75 2.73 -10.97 5.83
C VAL A 75 3.27 -10.12 4.67
N VAL A 76 3.27 -8.79 4.81
CA VAL A 76 3.67 -7.85 3.75
C VAL A 76 5.14 -7.44 3.86
N VAL A 77 5.66 -7.28 5.08
CA VAL A 77 7.04 -6.80 5.38
C VAL A 77 7.93 -7.95 5.83
#